data_AF-A0A7S0HBG4-F1
#
_entry.id   AF-A0A7S0HBG4-F1
#
_cell.length_a   1.000
_cell.length_b   1.000
_cell.length_c   1.000
_cell.angle_alpha   90.00
_cell.angle_beta   90.00
_cell.angle_gamma   90.00
#
_symmetry.space_group_name_H-M   'P 1'
#
loop_
_entity.id
_entity.type
_entity.pdbx_description
1 polymer ?
#
loop_
_entity_poly.entity_id
_entity_poly.type
_entity_poly.pdbx_seq_one_letter_code
_entity_poly.pdbx_strand_id
1 'polypeptide(L)'
;TSTWSFLSWLLARRGPLTSPLLEAVAFWRTRPALKLPDLQLHMIAAAGSRSDFLNFGFDEEMLSWYDISPTTHGLAIFPTLLHAGATGQVSLRSADPLAPPRVDPKYLRHPNDMATLLEGIRIILRIVRTPEMQRWSNGQLLYNRRSCQGSTCGCPSEPLENTP
;
A
#
# COMPACT_ATOMS: atom_id res chain seq x y z
N THR A 1 9.32 -6.54 -19.69
CA THR A 1 8.14 -7.37 -20.03
C THR A 1 8.54 -8.36 -21.11
N SER A 2 8.23 -9.65 -20.93
CA SER A 2 8.64 -10.72 -21.87
C SER A 2 7.83 -10.66 -23.18
N THR A 3 8.49 -10.95 -24.31
CA THR A 3 7.86 -11.05 -25.65
C THR A 3 6.71 -12.05 -25.68
N TRP A 4 6.77 -13.09 -24.85
CA TRP A 4 5.72 -14.11 -24.72
C TRP A 4 4.40 -13.53 -24.18
N SER A 5 4.49 -12.67 -23.16
CA SER A 5 3.31 -12.02 -22.58
C SER A 5 2.62 -11.12 -23.61
N PHE A 6 3.41 -10.44 -24.44
CA PHE A 6 2.91 -9.60 -25.51
C PHE A 6 2.19 -10.40 -26.60
N LEU A 7 2.80 -11.49 -27.08
CA LEU A 7 2.19 -12.36 -28.09
C LEU A 7 0.90 -13.04 -27.57
N SER A 8 0.91 -13.50 -26.31
CA SER A 8 -0.27 -14.09 -25.67
C SER A 8 -1.45 -13.12 -25.59
N TRP A 9 -1.17 -11.85 -25.29
CA TRP A 9 -2.19 -10.80 -25.29
C TRP A 9 -2.66 -10.48 -26.71
N LEU A 10 -1.74 -10.31 -27.66
CA LEU A 10 -2.08 -9.92 -29.03
C LEU A 10 -2.95 -10.98 -29.73
N LEU A 11 -2.58 -12.25 -29.59
CA LEU A 11 -3.22 -13.36 -30.32
C LEU A 11 -4.44 -13.93 -29.60
N ALA A 12 -4.41 -14.01 -28.27
CA ALA A 12 -5.43 -14.70 -27.49
C ALA A 12 -6.16 -13.81 -26.47
N ARG A 13 -5.80 -12.52 -26.36
CA ARG A 13 -6.31 -11.60 -25.32
C ARG A 13 -6.23 -12.19 -23.92
N ARG A 14 -5.11 -12.86 -23.64
CA ARG A 14 -4.82 -13.55 -22.37
C ARG A 14 -3.43 -13.21 -21.86
N GLY A 15 -3.19 -13.50 -20.59
CA GLY A 15 -1.90 -13.34 -19.95
C GLY A 15 -1.78 -12.08 -19.11
N PRO A 16 -0.61 -11.79 -18.53
CA PRO A 16 -0.45 -10.78 -17.49
C PRO A 16 -0.76 -9.35 -17.96
N LEU A 17 -0.68 -9.08 -19.27
CA LEU A 17 -1.04 -7.78 -19.85
C LEU A 17 -2.55 -7.49 -19.86
N THR A 18 -3.39 -8.46 -19.49
CA THR A 18 -4.83 -8.23 -19.26
C THR A 18 -5.15 -7.89 -17.80
N SER A 19 -4.17 -7.93 -16.89
CA SER A 19 -4.42 -7.58 -15.48
C SER A 19 -4.64 -6.07 -15.36
N PRO A 20 -5.67 -5.61 -14.61
CA PRO A 20 -5.84 -4.20 -14.27
C PRO A 20 -4.83 -3.71 -13.21
N LEU A 21 -3.95 -4.58 -12.69
CA LEU A 21 -3.06 -4.38 -11.53
C LEU A 21 -3.77 -4.17 -10.19
N LEU A 22 -5.02 -3.72 -10.19
CA LEU A 22 -5.85 -3.61 -9.01
C LEU A 22 -6.94 -4.69 -9.05
N GLU A 23 -6.63 -5.88 -8.54
CA GLU A 23 -7.47 -7.06 -8.68
C GLU A 23 -8.68 -7.05 -7.73
N ALA A 24 -8.55 -6.43 -6.56
CA ALA A 24 -9.68 -6.31 -5.63
C ALA A 24 -9.68 -5.00 -4.86
N VAL A 25 -10.88 -4.58 -4.48
CA VAL A 25 -11.16 -3.39 -3.69
C VAL A 25 -12.18 -3.73 -2.62
N ALA A 26 -11.99 -3.24 -1.40
CA ALA A 26 -12.97 -3.33 -0.33
C ALA A 26 -13.21 -1.95 0.30
N PHE A 27 -14.47 -1.64 0.60
CA PHE A 27 -14.84 -0.46 1.38
C PHE A 27 -15.08 -0.86 2.82
N TRP A 28 -14.43 -0.17 3.75
CA TRP A 28 -14.43 -0.53 5.17
C TRP A 28 -14.75 0.66 6.06
N ARG A 29 -15.48 0.39 7.15
CA ARG A 29 -15.69 1.34 8.25
C ARG A 29 -14.76 1.00 9.40
N THR A 30 -13.83 1.88 9.73
CA THR A 30 -12.92 1.67 10.88
C THR A 30 -13.67 1.65 12.21
N ARG A 31 -14.82 2.36 12.28
CA ARG A 31 -15.62 2.53 13.49
C ARG A 31 -17.09 2.21 13.21
N PRO A 32 -17.78 1.46 14.09
CA PRO A 32 -19.19 1.12 13.91
C PRO A 32 -20.13 2.34 13.80
N ALA A 33 -19.77 3.45 14.45
CA ALA A 33 -20.57 4.67 14.48
C ALA A 33 -20.58 5.44 13.13
N LEU A 34 -19.72 5.08 12.17
CA LEU A 34 -19.65 5.77 10.89
C LEU A 34 -20.82 5.38 9.99
N LYS A 35 -21.44 6.40 9.37
CA LYS A 35 -22.52 6.21 8.39
C LYS A 35 -22.01 5.67 7.06
N LEU A 36 -20.80 6.07 6.66
CA LEU A 36 -20.16 5.69 5.39
C LEU A 36 -18.77 5.08 5.66
N PRO A 37 -18.25 4.24 4.75
CA PRO A 37 -16.87 3.78 4.78
C PRO A 37 -15.88 4.94 4.77
N ASP A 38 -14.87 4.89 5.64
CA ASP A 38 -13.79 5.86 5.70
C ASP A 38 -12.48 5.31 5.11
N LEU A 39 -12.43 4.01 4.83
CA LEU A 39 -11.31 3.33 4.19
C LEU A 39 -11.70 2.60 2.92
N GLN A 40 -10.78 2.62 1.96
CA GLN A 40 -10.75 1.74 0.80
C GLN A 40 -9.48 0.90 0.85
N LEU A 41 -9.61 -0.41 0.85
CA LEU A 41 -8.49 -1.34 0.76
C LEU A 41 -8.30 -1.71 -0.70
N HIS A 42 -7.10 -1.51 -1.20
CA HIS A 42 -6.69 -1.86 -2.55
C HIS A 42 -5.80 -3.09 -2.49
N MET A 43 -6.08 -4.11 -3.30
CA MET A 43 -5.26 -5.30 -3.41
C MET A 43 -4.66 -5.40 -4.80
N ILE A 44 -3.35 -5.64 -4.83
CA ILE A 44 -2.56 -5.93 -6.02
C ILE A 44 -1.98 -7.34 -5.89
N ALA A 45 -2.16 -8.19 -6.89
CA ALA A 45 -1.63 -9.55 -6.97
C ALA A 45 -0.16 -9.58 -7.43
N ALA A 46 0.65 -8.69 -6.86
CA ALA A 46 2.08 -8.61 -7.07
C ALA A 46 2.78 -8.14 -5.79
N ALA A 47 4.02 -8.57 -5.60
CA ALA A 47 4.90 -8.08 -4.53
C ALA A 47 5.34 -6.61 -4.75
N GLY A 48 5.08 -6.05 -5.94
CA GLY A 48 5.59 -4.76 -6.39
C GLY A 48 7.04 -4.86 -6.88
N SER A 49 7.49 -3.84 -7.62
CA SER A 49 8.88 -3.69 -8.01
C SER A 49 9.53 -2.53 -7.27
N ARG A 50 10.85 -2.54 -7.19
CA ARG A 50 11.62 -1.43 -6.62
C ARG A 50 11.23 -0.06 -7.20
N SER A 51 11.00 0.02 -8.51
CA SER A 51 10.55 1.26 -9.15
C SER A 51 9.15 1.69 -8.71
N ASP A 52 8.24 0.75 -8.46
CA ASP A 52 6.88 1.07 -8.00
C ASP A 52 6.93 1.72 -6.62
N PHE A 53 7.69 1.14 -5.69
CA PHE A 53 7.84 1.68 -4.34
C PHE A 53 8.55 3.03 -4.31
N LEU A 54 9.58 3.26 -5.14
CA LEU A 54 10.18 4.59 -5.29
C LEU A 54 9.15 5.62 -5.78
N ASN A 55 8.29 5.25 -6.74
CA ASN A 55 7.22 6.13 -7.21
C ASN A 55 6.17 6.42 -6.12
N PHE A 56 6.01 5.53 -5.14
CA PHE A 56 5.19 5.75 -3.95
C PHE A 56 5.92 6.55 -2.85
N GLY A 57 7.14 7.01 -3.09
CA GLY A 57 7.91 7.86 -2.16
C GLY A 57 8.70 7.10 -1.11
N PHE A 58 8.91 5.79 -1.28
CA PHE A 58 9.86 5.04 -0.45
C PHE A 58 11.28 5.48 -0.79
N ASP A 59 12.13 5.60 0.21
CA ASP A 59 13.57 5.76 0.02
C ASP A 59 14.29 4.41 0.04
N GLU A 60 15.60 4.42 -0.22
CA GLU A 60 16.41 3.19 -0.23
C GLU A 60 16.42 2.48 1.12
N GLU A 61 16.31 3.23 2.23
CA GLU A 61 16.26 2.66 3.58
C GLU A 61 14.97 1.87 3.76
N MET A 62 13.82 2.47 3.45
CA MET A 62 12.53 1.80 3.51
C MET A 62 12.48 0.58 2.59
N LEU A 63 13.06 0.66 1.39
CA LEU A 63 13.15 -0.48 0.46
C LEU A 63 13.95 -1.65 1.05
N SER A 64 14.99 -1.37 1.84
CA SER A 64 15.80 -2.42 2.49
C SER A 64 15.02 -3.25 3.54
N TRP A 65 13.86 -2.76 3.97
CA TRP A 65 12.97 -3.46 4.89
C TRP A 65 12.10 -4.50 4.20
N TYR A 66 12.10 -4.60 2.87
CA TYR A 66 11.23 -5.52 2.13
C TYR A 66 12.03 -6.44 1.22
N ASP A 67 11.61 -7.70 1.10
CA ASP A 67 12.18 -8.69 0.19
C ASP A 67 11.55 -8.58 -1.21
N ILE A 68 11.89 -7.50 -1.92
CA ILE A 68 11.34 -7.16 -3.24
C ILE A 68 12.32 -7.59 -4.33
N SER A 69 12.18 -8.82 -4.82
CA SER A 69 12.89 -9.35 -5.99
C SER A 69 11.93 -9.50 -7.18
N PRO A 70 12.41 -9.40 -8.44
CA PRO A 70 11.62 -9.76 -9.62
C PRO A 70 11.03 -11.18 -9.60
N THR A 71 11.57 -12.06 -8.74
CA THR A 71 11.09 -13.43 -8.54
C THR A 71 10.20 -13.59 -7.31
N THR A 72 10.01 -12.54 -6.51
CA THR A 72 9.15 -12.61 -5.32
C THR A 72 7.69 -12.68 -5.75
N HIS A 73 7.03 -13.77 -5.38
CA HIS A 73 5.58 -13.90 -5.50
C HIS A 73 4.92 -13.39 -4.23
N GLY A 74 3.92 -12.53 -4.38
CA GLY A 74 3.22 -11.97 -3.24
C GLY A 74 2.03 -11.12 -3.66
N LEU A 75 1.34 -10.61 -2.64
CA LEU A 75 0.24 -9.68 -2.77
C LEU A 75 0.54 -8.43 -1.94
N ALA A 76 0.13 -7.28 -2.43
CA ALA A 76 0.19 -6.02 -1.72
C ALA A 76 -1.23 -5.55 -1.41
N ILE A 77 -1.51 -5.24 -0.14
CA ILE A 77 -2.78 -4.62 0.26
C ILE A 77 -2.44 -3.31 0.97
N PHE A 78 -3.05 -2.21 0.54
CA PHE A 78 -2.84 -0.90 1.14
C PHE A 78 -4.17 -0.19 1.43
N PRO A 79 -4.28 0.48 2.60
CA PRO A 79 -5.45 1.27 2.93
C PRO A 79 -5.34 2.68 2.34
N THR A 80 -6.47 3.23 1.90
CA THR A 80 -6.60 4.59 1.39
C THR A 80 -7.75 5.29 2.11
N LEU A 81 -7.51 6.53 2.56
CA LEU A 81 -8.55 7.34 3.19
C LEU A 81 -9.55 7.84 2.14
N LEU A 82 -10.83 7.53 2.33
CA LEU A 82 -11.91 8.02 1.46
C LEU A 82 -12.35 9.44 1.83
N HIS A 83 -12.23 9.77 3.11
CA HIS A 83 -12.67 11.03 3.69
C HIS A 83 -11.55 11.61 4.55
N ALA A 84 -10.41 11.92 3.91
CA ALA A 84 -9.29 12.57 4.60
C ALA A 84 -9.76 13.89 5.23
N GLY A 85 -9.44 14.10 6.51
CA GLY A 85 -9.77 15.34 7.21
C GLY A 85 -8.84 16.49 6.83
N ALA A 86 -7.63 16.18 6.35
CA ALA A 86 -6.68 17.18 5.90
C ALA A 86 -7.12 17.86 4.60
N THR A 87 -7.02 19.18 4.56
CA THR A 87 -7.22 20.00 3.35
C THR A 87 -5.90 20.63 2.90
N GLY A 88 -5.56 20.43 1.63
CA GLY A 88 -4.36 21.00 1.01
C GLY A 88 -4.55 22.41 0.44
N GLN A 89 -3.53 22.88 -0.26
CA GLN A 89 -3.54 24.14 -1.00
C GLN A 89 -2.86 23.96 -2.36
N VAL A 90 -3.41 24.62 -3.38
CA VAL A 90 -2.77 24.80 -4.68
C VAL A 90 -2.54 26.30 -4.88
N SER A 91 -1.32 26.69 -5.23
CA SER A 91 -0.97 28.08 -5.52
C SER A 91 -0.13 28.21 -6.78
N LEU A 92 -0.21 29.37 -7.43
CA LEU A 92 0.66 29.67 -8.56
C LEU A 92 2.11 29.78 -8.08
N ARG A 93 3.02 29.13 -8.79
CA ARG A 93 4.46 29.23 -8.52
C ARG A 93 5.07 30.49 -9.13
N SER A 94 4.51 30.96 -10.25
CA SER A 94 4.95 32.14 -10.98
C SER A 94 3.77 32.75 -11.76
N ALA A 95 4.02 33.86 -12.47
CA ALA A 95 3.05 34.49 -13.37
C ALA A 95 2.94 33.77 -14.74
N ASP A 96 3.81 32.79 -15.02
CA ASP A 96 3.76 32.01 -16.26
C ASP A 96 2.64 30.97 -16.17
N PRO A 97 1.60 31.04 -17.03
CA PRO A 97 0.50 30.09 -17.01
C PRO A 97 0.90 28.66 -17.40
N LEU A 98 2.08 28.45 -18.00
CA LEU A 98 2.60 27.13 -18.35
C LEU A 98 3.47 26.52 -17.24
N ALA A 99 3.85 27.31 -16.22
CA ALA A 99 4.62 26.79 -15.10
C ALA A 99 3.76 25.85 -14.22
N PRO A 100 4.30 24.72 -13.75
CA PRO A 100 3.54 23.82 -12.89
C PRO A 100 3.16 24.53 -11.57
N PRO A 101 1.92 24.34 -11.09
CA PRO A 101 1.49 24.95 -9.84
C PRO A 101 2.23 24.32 -8.66
N ARG A 102 2.28 25.05 -7.55
CA ARG A 102 2.69 24.49 -6.26
C ARG A 102 1.48 23.76 -5.65
N VAL A 103 1.64 22.47 -5.40
CA VAL A 103 0.62 21.63 -4.74
C VAL A 103 1.17 21.19 -3.39
N ASP A 104 0.50 21.60 -2.31
CA ASP A 104 0.77 21.13 -0.95
C ASP A 104 -0.50 20.46 -0.41
N PRO A 105 -0.63 19.13 -0.50
CA PRO A 105 -1.82 18.40 -0.07
C PRO A 105 -1.98 18.37 1.46
N LYS A 106 -0.94 18.72 2.23
CA LYS A 106 -0.96 18.68 3.70
C LYS A 106 -1.40 17.32 4.26
N TYR A 107 -0.99 16.23 3.61
CA TYR A 107 -1.35 14.87 4.04
C TYR A 107 -1.05 14.64 5.52
N LEU A 108 -1.94 13.89 6.19
CA LEU A 108 -1.80 13.46 7.58
C LEU A 108 -1.73 14.61 8.60
N ARG A 109 -2.04 15.85 8.20
CA ARG A 109 -2.12 16.98 9.13
C ARG A 109 -3.32 16.91 10.07
N HIS A 110 -4.38 16.21 9.67
CA HIS A 110 -5.52 16.00 10.55
C HIS A 110 -5.26 14.79 11.46
N PRO A 111 -5.41 14.91 12.79
CA PRO A 111 -4.98 13.88 13.74
C PRO A 111 -5.66 12.52 13.54
N ASN A 112 -6.90 12.52 13.02
CA ASN A 112 -7.64 11.28 12.79
C ASN A 112 -7.19 10.53 11.53
N ASP A 113 -6.49 11.17 10.60
CA ASP A 113 -6.10 10.54 9.32
C ASP A 113 -5.10 9.40 9.57
N MET A 114 -4.07 9.66 10.40
CA MET A 114 -3.10 8.65 10.80
C MET A 114 -3.75 7.51 11.58
N ALA A 115 -4.62 7.83 12.55
CA ALA A 115 -5.31 6.83 13.36
C ALA A 115 -6.17 5.90 12.49
N THR A 116 -6.86 6.45 11.48
CA THR A 116 -7.70 5.71 10.55
C THR A 116 -6.85 4.79 9.66
N LEU A 117 -5.72 5.27 9.15
CA LEU A 117 -4.79 4.44 8.36
C LEU A 117 -4.19 3.29 9.18
N LEU A 118 -3.78 3.55 10.43
CA LEU A 118 -3.27 2.51 11.33
C LEU A 118 -4.33 1.42 11.59
N GLU A 119 -5.59 1.81 11.77
CA GLU A 119 -6.69 0.83 11.87
C GLU A 119 -6.85 0.04 10.57
N GLY A 120 -6.70 0.69 9.41
CA GLY A 120 -6.64 0.02 8.11
C GLY A 120 -5.56 -1.05 8.04
N ILE A 121 -4.35 -0.76 8.52
CA ILE A 121 -3.26 -1.74 8.60
C ILE A 121 -3.63 -2.91 9.52
N ARG A 122 -4.25 -2.67 10.68
CA ARG A 122 -4.71 -3.74 11.59
C ARG A 122 -5.77 -4.63 10.94
N ILE A 123 -6.71 -4.05 10.19
CA ILE A 123 -7.71 -4.78 9.41
C ILE A 123 -7.02 -5.66 8.36
N ILE A 124 -6.06 -5.13 7.62
CA ILE A 124 -5.29 -5.89 6.63
C ILE A 124 -4.54 -7.04 7.31
N LEU A 125 -3.87 -6.79 8.43
CA LEU A 125 -3.18 -7.83 9.21
C LEU A 125 -4.13 -8.93 9.67
N ARG A 126 -5.36 -8.59 10.05
CA ARG A 126 -6.41 -9.58 10.37
C ARG A 126 -6.80 -10.41 9.15
N ILE A 127 -6.96 -9.79 7.99
CA ILE A 127 -7.30 -10.46 6.73
C ILE A 127 -6.19 -11.44 6.32
N VAL A 128 -4.93 -10.99 6.26
CA VAL A 128 -3.81 -11.86 5.83
C VAL A 128 -3.52 -13.00 6.80
N ARG A 129 -3.97 -12.90 8.05
CA ARG A 129 -3.88 -13.95 9.08
C ARG A 129 -5.03 -14.95 9.03
N THR A 130 -6.05 -14.75 8.19
CA THR A 130 -7.11 -15.76 8.01
C THR A 130 -6.53 -17.06 7.43
N PRO A 131 -7.07 -18.24 7.77
CA PRO A 131 -6.58 -19.52 7.26
C PRO A 131 -6.53 -19.59 5.73
N GLU A 132 -7.50 -18.95 5.06
CA GLU A 132 -7.62 -18.89 3.61
C GLU A 132 -6.46 -18.11 2.99
N MET A 133 -6.09 -16.98 3.58
CA MET A 133 -4.96 -16.17 3.10
C MET A 133 -3.62 -16.81 3.45
N GLN A 134 -3.50 -17.40 4.64
CA GLN A 134 -2.27 -18.05 5.08
C GLN A 134 -1.89 -19.27 4.23
N ARG A 135 -2.86 -19.95 3.61
CA ARG A 135 -2.59 -21.01 2.62
C ARG A 135 -1.75 -20.53 1.43
N TRP A 136 -1.88 -19.26 1.05
CA TRP A 136 -1.16 -18.67 -0.08
C TRP A 136 0.14 -17.97 0.34
N SER A 137 0.15 -17.32 1.50
CA SER A 137 1.33 -16.59 1.99
C SER A 137 2.28 -17.42 2.84
N ASN A 138 1.91 -18.66 3.19
CA ASN A 138 2.58 -19.45 4.24
C ASN A 138 2.74 -18.65 5.56
N GLY A 139 1.85 -17.69 5.82
CA GLY A 139 1.93 -16.78 6.96
C GLY A 139 3.09 -15.77 6.90
N GLN A 140 3.79 -15.67 5.77
CA GLN A 140 4.92 -14.75 5.59
C GLN A 140 4.43 -13.37 5.17
N LEU A 141 5.02 -12.34 5.78
CA LEU A 141 4.98 -10.99 5.28
C LEU A 141 6.29 -10.73 4.54
N LEU A 142 6.25 -10.01 3.42
CA LEU A 142 7.45 -9.63 2.65
C LEU A 142 8.33 -8.59 3.37
N TYR A 143 8.06 -8.33 4.65
CA TYR A 143 8.85 -7.48 5.52
C TYR A 143 10.04 -8.27 6.07
N ASN A 144 11.25 -7.81 5.76
CA ASN A 144 12.50 -8.40 6.20
C ASN A 144 12.75 -8.05 7.68
N ARG A 145 12.39 -8.97 8.58
CA ARG A 145 12.68 -8.84 10.02
C ARG A 145 14.18 -8.72 10.35
N ARG A 146 15.09 -9.13 9.46
CA ARG A 146 16.54 -9.07 9.72
C ARG A 146 17.09 -7.65 9.62
N SER A 147 16.46 -6.76 8.86
CA SER A 147 16.82 -5.34 8.80
C SER A 147 16.32 -4.54 10.01
N CYS A 148 15.39 -5.09 10.79
CA CYS A 148 14.95 -4.52 12.07
C CYS A 148 15.78 -5.04 13.25
N GLN A 149 17.11 -4.91 13.16
CA GLN A 149 17.99 -5.12 14.30
C GLN A 149 18.60 -3.77 14.72
N GLY A 150 17.98 -3.12 15.70
CA GLY A 150 18.45 -1.84 16.25
C GLY A 150 17.31 -0.93 16.68
N SER A 151 17.61 -0.01 17.60
CA SER A 151 16.69 0.97 18.20
C SER A 151 16.18 2.06 17.24
N THR A 152 16.53 2.01 15.96
CA THR A 152 16.19 3.02 14.94
C THR A 152 14.85 2.77 14.26
N CYS A 153 14.41 1.51 14.18
CA CYS A 153 13.04 1.19 13.80
C CYS A 153 12.21 1.12 15.08
N GLY A 154 11.25 2.02 15.27
CA GLY A 154 10.26 1.97 16.35
C GLY A 154 9.30 0.77 16.25
N CYS A 155 9.79 -0.40 15.84
CA CYS A 155 9.07 -1.66 15.93
C CYS A 155 8.90 -2.00 17.42
N PRO A 156 7.67 -2.20 17.90
CA PRO A 156 7.47 -2.74 19.23
C PRO A 156 8.18 -4.11 19.30
N SER A 157 8.96 -4.30 20.35
CA SER A 157 9.66 -5.57 20.65
C SER A 157 8.70 -6.72 20.95
N GLU A 158 7.41 -6.41 21.14
CA GLU A 158 6.35 -7.39 21.39
C GLU A 158 5.54 -7.68 20.11
N PRO A 159 5.10 -8.95 19.92
CA PRO A 159 4.10 -9.27 18.91
C PRO A 159 2.86 -8.40 19.12
N LEU A 160 2.32 -7.82 18.05
CA LEU A 160 1.07 -7.04 18.04
C LEU A 160 -0.18 -7.83 18.52
N GLU A 161 -0.01 -9.06 19.01
CA GLU A 161 -1.05 -9.88 19.64
C GLU A 161 -1.36 -9.45 21.09
N ASN A 162 -0.48 -8.70 21.75
CA ASN A 162 -0.61 -8.39 23.19
C ASN A 162 -0.72 -6.89 23.53
N THR A 163 -0.96 -6.01 22.56
CA THR A 163 -1.25 -4.60 22.87
C THR A 163 -2.76 -4.41 23.09
N PRO A 164 -3.21 -3.89 24.25
CA PRO A 164 -4.63 -3.72 24.57
C PRO A 164 -5.35 -2.74 23.62
#